data_AF-A0AAU0WHA4-F1
#
_entry.id   AF-A0AAU0WHA4-F1
#
_cell.length_a   1.000
_cell.length_b   1.000
_cell.length_c   1.000
_cell.angle_alpha   90.00
_cell.angle_beta   90.00
_cell.angle_gamma   90.00
#
_symmetry.space_group_name_H-M   'P 1'
#
loop_
_entity.id
_entity.type
_entity.pdbx_description
1 polymer ?
#
loop_
_entity_poly.entity_id
_entity_poly.type
_entity_poly.pdbx_seq_one_letter_code
_entity_poly.pdbx_strand_id
1 'polypeptide(L)'
;MTADEAGSRDTAPGSAPHNPAPVVIIGAGPVGVTAALLLARRGVRSVVLERHQDVYPLPRALVVDDEVRRILQAVGIGEEFAAIARPGNGLRLLDARHRVMAEFRRSEHGPHGYPQTSMFEQPQLERLLRGALARHPECELRGGAEVTCVDPDTAGPVRVTYRDADGEHELWAEAVLGCDGAGSLTREALGGVWEDLRFEERWTVVDVRTPADVRCWEGVDQVCDPDRPATFMRVAEDRYRWEFRLCEGERPPLRELIAPWLSPSYDGDFEVVRETEYTFRARVADRWRSGRVFLLGDAAHTTPPFIGQGLCAGLRDAYNLTWKLARVLRQGGDERLLDTYESERKPHARHVIRLAVAMGWAMTGGQDGAAGLRRRLLAVACRIPGLTAVAGRGISPPLTTGPLVRRRTPRGGRLAGAHCPQPWARADGRRARLDEVLGDSFTILTLADPSPSLTALAHGLGIRAVSVTGLGDDGTLAAWLRTGRADAVLLRPDRIVMDIVPAGGRAFTDTAAWASLLHTTRSPNRSPRTAGTSLLRSTAP
;
A
#
# COMPACT_ATOMS: atom_id res chain seq x y z
N MET A 1 25.58 -74.57 -10.05
CA MET A 1 24.33 -75.11 -10.61
C MET A 1 23.23 -74.77 -9.62
N THR A 2 22.23 -74.00 -10.08
CA THR A 2 20.94 -73.61 -9.43
C THR A 2 21.03 -72.94 -8.04
N ALA A 3 20.86 -71.62 -7.93
CA ALA A 3 19.64 -70.80 -8.07
C ALA A 3 18.69 -70.97 -6.88
N ASP A 4 18.58 -69.92 -6.05
CA ASP A 4 17.51 -69.74 -5.08
C ASP A 4 17.12 -68.25 -5.03
N GLU A 5 15.82 -67.99 -5.00
CA GLU A 5 15.15 -66.70 -5.16
C GLU A 5 15.17 -65.87 -3.86
N ALA A 6 15.24 -64.53 -3.97
CA ALA A 6 14.45 -63.62 -3.14
C ALA A 6 14.65 -62.13 -3.53
N GLY A 7 13.59 -61.54 -4.11
CA GLY A 7 13.10 -60.19 -3.81
C GLY A 7 14.04 -58.97 -3.94
N SER A 8 14.06 -58.36 -5.11
CA SER A 8 14.45 -56.95 -5.27
C SER A 8 13.24 -56.05 -4.92
N ARG A 9 13.35 -55.29 -3.82
CA ARG A 9 12.46 -54.15 -3.54
C ARG A 9 13.04 -52.92 -4.21
N ASP A 10 12.21 -52.28 -5.02
CA ASP A 10 12.39 -50.96 -5.60
C ASP A 10 12.88 -49.95 -4.55
N THR A 11 14.06 -49.40 -4.74
CA THR A 11 14.54 -48.23 -4.03
C THR A 11 14.05 -46.98 -4.74
N ALA A 12 13.17 -46.23 -4.08
CA ALA A 12 12.68 -44.93 -4.55
C ALA A 12 13.83 -43.94 -4.84
N PRO A 13 13.75 -43.13 -5.90
CA PRO A 13 14.80 -42.17 -6.25
C PRO A 13 14.87 -41.05 -5.21
N GLY A 14 16.10 -40.71 -4.83
CA GLY A 14 16.44 -39.74 -3.78
C GLY A 14 15.84 -38.35 -4.00
N SER A 15 15.37 -37.77 -2.91
CA SER A 15 14.82 -36.42 -2.84
C SER A 15 15.86 -35.36 -3.21
N ALA A 16 15.63 -34.67 -4.33
CA ALA A 16 16.28 -33.40 -4.62
C ALA A 16 16.04 -32.41 -3.46
N PRO A 17 16.96 -31.47 -3.18
CA PRO A 17 16.75 -30.46 -2.15
C PRO A 17 15.45 -29.69 -2.46
N HIS A 18 14.43 -29.89 -1.62
CA HIS A 18 13.11 -29.28 -1.80
C HIS A 18 13.25 -27.78 -1.64
N ASN A 19 13.32 -27.09 -2.77
CA ASN A 19 13.32 -25.65 -2.80
C ASN A 19 11.91 -25.20 -2.36
N PRO A 20 11.75 -24.42 -1.27
CA PRO A 20 10.43 -24.03 -0.79
C PRO A 20 9.64 -23.34 -1.91
N ALA A 21 8.39 -23.73 -2.08
CA ALA A 21 7.54 -23.21 -3.14
C ALA A 21 7.43 -21.67 -3.04
N PRO A 22 7.41 -20.94 -4.16
CA PRO A 22 7.39 -19.49 -4.12
C PRO A 22 6.04 -18.95 -3.63
N VAL A 23 6.01 -17.68 -3.26
CA VAL A 23 4.75 -16.92 -3.24
C VAL A 23 4.39 -16.55 -4.67
N VAL A 24 3.17 -16.83 -5.10
CA VAL A 24 2.69 -16.44 -6.43
C VAL A 24 1.91 -15.15 -6.32
N ILE A 25 2.20 -14.20 -7.20
CA ILE A 25 1.54 -12.90 -7.24
C ILE A 25 0.89 -12.77 -8.61
N ILE A 26 -0.43 -12.59 -8.63
CA ILE A 26 -1.20 -12.52 -9.87
C ILE A 26 -1.45 -11.04 -10.18
N GLY A 27 -0.82 -10.54 -11.23
CA GLY A 27 -0.86 -9.13 -11.65
C GLY A 27 0.43 -8.38 -11.29
N ALA A 28 1.10 -7.82 -12.30
CA ALA A 28 2.29 -6.97 -12.19
C ALA A 28 1.96 -5.48 -12.32
N GLY A 29 0.80 -5.07 -11.79
CA GLY A 29 0.53 -3.67 -11.47
C GLY A 29 1.31 -3.21 -10.23
N PRO A 30 1.20 -1.92 -9.85
CA PRO A 30 1.99 -1.37 -8.76
C PRO A 30 1.86 -2.12 -7.43
N VAL A 31 0.68 -2.64 -7.11
CA VAL A 31 0.40 -3.39 -5.87
C VAL A 31 1.18 -4.71 -5.85
N GLY A 32 1.10 -5.51 -6.92
CA GLY A 32 1.75 -6.81 -7.00
C GLY A 32 3.27 -6.70 -7.02
N VAL A 33 3.81 -5.75 -7.79
CA VAL A 33 5.27 -5.51 -7.82
C VAL A 33 5.79 -4.99 -6.48
N THR A 34 5.04 -4.10 -5.82
CA THR A 34 5.36 -3.65 -4.45
C THR A 34 5.39 -4.84 -3.48
N ALA A 35 4.39 -5.73 -3.54
CA ALA A 35 4.34 -6.91 -2.69
C ALA A 35 5.56 -7.84 -2.92
N ALA A 36 5.92 -8.08 -4.19
CA ALA A 36 7.09 -8.87 -4.56
C ALA A 36 8.39 -8.31 -3.97
N LEU A 37 8.63 -7.00 -4.15
CA LEU A 37 9.81 -6.31 -3.63
C LEU A 37 9.89 -6.37 -2.10
N LEU A 38 8.77 -6.17 -1.40
CA LEU A 38 8.73 -6.26 0.07
C LEU A 38 8.99 -7.68 0.57
N LEU A 39 8.55 -8.71 -0.16
CA LEU A 39 8.86 -10.12 0.14
C LEU A 39 10.33 -10.44 -0.11
N ALA A 40 10.90 -9.97 -1.24
CA ALA A 40 12.31 -10.16 -1.57
C ALA A 40 13.24 -9.60 -0.48
N ARG A 41 12.94 -8.41 0.05
CA ARG A 41 13.67 -7.81 1.18
C ARG A 41 13.68 -8.65 2.46
N ARG A 42 12.73 -9.58 2.59
CA ARG A 42 12.61 -10.52 3.71
C ARG A 42 13.05 -11.94 3.33
N GLY A 43 13.70 -12.09 2.18
CA GLY A 43 14.21 -13.37 1.67
C GLY A 43 13.10 -14.36 1.33
N VAL A 44 11.91 -13.87 0.97
CA VAL A 44 10.80 -14.69 0.45
C VAL A 44 10.77 -14.57 -1.06
N ARG A 45 10.89 -15.70 -1.75
CA ARG A 45 10.85 -15.73 -3.21
C ARG A 45 9.43 -15.56 -3.73
N SER A 46 9.31 -14.90 -4.87
CA SER A 46 8.03 -14.70 -5.54
C SER A 46 8.10 -14.88 -7.05
N VAL A 47 7.03 -15.43 -7.62
CA VAL A 47 6.78 -15.46 -9.07
C VAL A 47 5.58 -14.55 -9.34
N VAL A 48 5.78 -13.52 -10.14
CA VAL A 48 4.76 -12.57 -10.56
C VAL A 48 4.27 -12.97 -11.96
N LEU A 49 2.98 -13.29 -12.08
CA LEU A 49 2.34 -13.66 -13.34
C LEU A 49 1.52 -12.47 -13.84
N GLU A 50 1.81 -12.02 -15.07
CA GLU A 50 1.13 -10.88 -15.68
C GLU A 50 0.74 -11.19 -17.12
N ARG A 51 -0.54 -10.97 -17.46
CA ARG A 51 -1.08 -11.24 -18.79
C ARG A 51 -0.52 -10.32 -19.88
N HIS A 52 -0.09 -9.11 -19.52
CA HIS A 52 0.51 -8.15 -20.46
C HIS A 52 2.04 -8.26 -20.50
N GLN A 53 2.64 -8.09 -21.68
CA GLN A 53 4.10 -8.12 -21.83
C GLN A 53 4.79 -6.91 -21.18
N ASP A 54 4.18 -5.73 -21.27
CA ASP A 54 4.76 -4.47 -20.77
C ASP A 54 3.77 -3.72 -19.88
N VAL A 55 4.21 -2.62 -19.28
CA VAL A 55 3.40 -1.69 -18.49
C VAL A 55 2.27 -1.10 -19.34
N TYR A 56 1.15 -0.82 -18.70
CA TYR A 56 0.05 -0.14 -19.40
C TYR A 56 0.47 1.30 -19.72
N PRO A 57 0.39 1.75 -21.00
CA PRO A 57 1.02 3.00 -21.41
C PRO A 57 0.27 4.26 -20.95
N LEU A 58 -1.03 4.15 -20.66
CA LEU A 58 -1.87 5.30 -20.33
C LEU A 58 -1.97 5.49 -18.81
N PRO A 59 -1.80 6.74 -18.31
CA PRO A 59 -1.85 7.01 -16.89
C PRO A 59 -3.23 6.74 -16.31
N ARG A 60 -3.30 6.02 -15.19
CA ARG A 60 -4.52 5.85 -14.39
C ARG A 60 -4.43 6.72 -13.15
N ALA A 61 -3.65 6.30 -12.15
CA ALA A 61 -3.34 7.11 -10.97
C ALA A 61 -2.36 8.25 -11.31
N LEU A 62 -2.57 9.40 -10.65
CA LEU A 62 -1.77 10.62 -10.83
C LEU A 62 -1.25 11.21 -9.53
N VAL A 63 -1.70 10.68 -8.39
CA VAL A 63 -1.41 11.22 -7.06
C VAL A 63 -1.15 10.07 -6.09
N VAL A 64 -0.14 10.26 -5.23
CA VAL A 64 0.08 9.46 -4.02
C VAL A 64 0.26 10.35 -2.79
N ASP A 65 0.01 9.82 -1.61
CA ASP A 65 0.26 10.49 -0.34
C ASP A 65 1.66 10.16 0.24
N ASP A 66 2.00 10.83 1.35
CA ASP A 66 3.31 10.70 2.00
C ASP A 66 3.52 9.33 2.66
N GLU A 67 2.46 8.63 3.05
CA GLU A 67 2.55 7.25 3.51
C GLU A 67 3.02 6.33 2.38
N VAL A 68 2.45 6.48 1.19
CA VAL A 68 2.91 5.72 0.01
C VAL A 68 4.34 6.09 -0.36
N ARG A 69 4.76 7.36 -0.26
CA ARG A 69 6.18 7.74 -0.45
C ARG A 69 7.10 6.96 0.48
N ARG A 70 6.70 6.75 1.74
CA ARG A 70 7.45 5.92 2.70
C ARG A 70 7.44 4.44 2.34
N ILE A 71 6.36 3.93 1.75
CA ILE A 71 6.33 2.55 1.20
C ILE A 71 7.28 2.43 0.00
N LEU A 72 7.33 3.43 -0.88
CA LEU A 72 8.25 3.47 -2.03
C LEU A 72 9.72 3.55 -1.59
N GLN A 73 10.00 4.25 -0.50
CA GLN A 73 11.29 4.20 0.19
C GLN A 73 11.59 2.77 0.69
N ALA A 74 10.62 2.12 1.34
CA ALA A 74 10.80 0.76 1.87
C ALA A 74 11.10 -0.28 0.78
N VAL A 75 10.52 -0.14 -0.42
CA VAL A 75 10.86 -1.02 -1.56
C VAL A 75 12.15 -0.62 -2.28
N GLY A 76 12.76 0.52 -1.92
CA GLY A 76 14.06 0.94 -2.43
C GLY A 76 14.03 1.76 -3.72
N ILE A 77 12.91 2.42 -4.05
CA ILE A 77 12.81 3.34 -5.21
C ILE A 77 12.46 4.78 -4.82
N GLY A 78 12.68 5.14 -3.55
CA GLY A 78 12.24 6.43 -2.99
C GLY A 78 12.84 7.65 -3.71
N GLU A 79 14.12 7.58 -4.06
CA GLU A 79 14.83 8.67 -4.75
C GLU A 79 14.51 8.70 -6.25
N GLU A 80 14.45 7.54 -6.91
CA GLU A 80 14.04 7.47 -8.32
C GLU A 80 12.61 7.96 -8.50
N PHE A 81 11.70 7.65 -7.56
CA PHE A 81 10.35 8.20 -7.58
C PHE A 81 10.35 9.71 -7.33
N ALA A 82 11.20 10.21 -6.43
CA ALA A 82 11.31 11.64 -6.17
C ALA A 82 11.75 12.43 -7.42
N ALA A 83 12.56 11.83 -8.29
CA ALA A 83 13.02 12.45 -9.53
C ALA A 83 11.91 12.62 -10.59
N ILE A 84 10.86 11.80 -10.54
CA ILE A 84 9.74 11.84 -11.51
C ILE A 84 8.46 12.45 -10.92
N ALA A 85 8.43 12.69 -9.61
CA ALA A 85 7.26 13.18 -8.90
C ALA A 85 7.47 14.63 -8.44
N ARG A 86 6.37 15.38 -8.36
CA ARG A 86 6.37 16.76 -7.87
C ARG A 86 5.41 16.92 -6.69
N PRO A 87 5.70 17.77 -5.69
CA PRO A 87 4.72 18.14 -4.68
C PRO A 87 3.47 18.73 -5.34
N GLY A 88 2.29 18.34 -4.85
CA GLY A 88 1.02 18.92 -5.28
C GLY A 88 0.48 19.89 -4.22
N ASN A 89 -0.01 21.05 -4.64
CA ASN A 89 -0.53 22.09 -3.74
C ASN A 89 -1.77 21.65 -2.92
N GLY A 90 -2.43 20.55 -3.31
CA GLY A 90 -3.64 20.03 -2.68
C GLY A 90 -4.87 20.22 -3.54
N LEU A 91 -6.05 20.27 -2.91
CA LEU A 91 -7.35 20.36 -3.60
C LEU A 91 -7.87 21.80 -3.57
N ARG A 92 -8.29 22.32 -4.71
CA ARG A 92 -8.98 23.61 -4.83
C ARG A 92 -10.39 23.38 -5.39
N LEU A 93 -11.40 23.85 -4.66
CA LEU A 93 -12.80 23.77 -5.08
C LEU A 93 -13.17 25.04 -5.84
N LEU A 94 -13.76 24.87 -7.01
CA LEU A 94 -14.22 25.92 -7.90
C LEU A 94 -15.75 25.85 -8.05
N ASP A 95 -16.44 26.98 -8.22
CA ASP A 95 -17.83 26.97 -8.65
C ASP A 95 -17.96 26.76 -10.17
N ALA A 96 -19.19 26.66 -10.69
CA ALA A 96 -19.46 26.50 -12.13
C ALA A 96 -18.91 27.65 -13.01
N ARG A 97 -18.53 28.80 -12.41
CA ARG A 97 -17.89 29.93 -13.10
C ARG A 97 -16.37 29.97 -12.87
N HIS A 98 -15.81 28.88 -12.36
CA HIS A 98 -14.39 28.72 -12.05
C HIS A 98 -13.86 29.69 -10.99
N ARG A 99 -14.73 30.19 -10.11
CA ARG A 99 -14.32 31.02 -8.96
C ARG A 99 -13.96 30.13 -7.78
N VAL A 100 -12.87 30.45 -7.09
CA VAL A 100 -12.38 29.67 -5.95
C VAL A 100 -13.37 29.75 -4.78
N MET A 101 -13.87 28.59 -4.36
CA MET A 101 -14.72 28.42 -3.17
C MET A 101 -13.89 28.09 -1.93
N ALA A 102 -12.88 27.23 -2.07
CA ALA A 102 -12.06 26.74 -0.98
C ALA A 102 -10.72 26.19 -1.46
N GLU A 103 -9.68 26.28 -0.63
CA GLU A 103 -8.38 25.65 -0.85
C GLU A 103 -8.05 24.74 0.34
N PHE A 104 -7.73 23.48 0.04
CA PHE A 104 -7.25 22.48 0.98
C PHE A 104 -5.78 22.20 0.67
N ARG A 105 -4.92 23.09 1.18
CA ARG A 105 -3.49 23.00 0.92
C ARG A 105 -2.85 21.79 1.61
N ARG A 106 -1.86 21.20 0.94
CA ARG A 106 -1.08 20.07 1.45
C ARG A 106 0.35 20.52 1.71
N SER A 107 0.91 20.06 2.83
CA SER A 107 2.28 20.38 3.24
C SER A 107 3.29 19.58 2.43
N GLU A 108 4.41 20.21 2.08
CA GLU A 108 5.60 19.51 1.57
C GLU A 108 6.30 18.65 2.64
N HIS A 109 5.99 18.91 3.92
CA HIS A 109 6.53 18.20 5.07
C HIS A 109 5.40 17.44 5.77
N GLY A 110 5.09 16.25 5.28
CA GLY A 110 4.13 15.32 5.88
C GLY A 110 4.71 14.53 7.05
N PRO A 111 3.86 13.94 7.92
CA PRO A 111 4.30 13.13 9.06
C PRO A 111 5.14 11.89 8.65
N HIS A 112 5.02 11.44 7.40
CA HIS A 112 5.86 10.36 6.86
C HIS A 112 7.18 10.88 6.25
N GLY A 113 7.51 12.17 6.43
CA GLY A 113 8.77 12.77 6.00
C GLY A 113 8.79 13.26 4.55
N TYR A 114 7.69 13.09 3.81
CA TYR A 114 7.56 13.42 2.39
C TYR A 114 6.39 14.41 2.16
N PRO A 115 6.28 15.00 0.95
CA PRO A 115 5.11 15.80 0.60
C PRO A 115 3.82 15.00 0.77
N GLN A 116 2.84 15.58 1.48
CA GLN A 116 1.54 14.95 1.75
C GLN A 116 0.77 14.60 0.47
N THR A 117 1.15 15.17 -0.65
CA THR A 117 0.63 14.88 -1.98
C THR A 117 1.79 14.98 -2.96
N SER A 118 2.07 13.88 -3.65
CA SER A 118 3.02 13.82 -4.76
C SER A 118 2.26 13.49 -6.04
N MET A 119 2.39 14.34 -7.05
CA MET A 119 1.83 14.15 -8.38
C MET A 119 2.86 13.49 -9.29
N PHE A 120 2.44 12.55 -10.12
CA PHE A 120 3.33 11.74 -10.96
C PHE A 120 2.53 11.05 -12.08
N GLU A 121 3.23 10.34 -12.96
CA GLU A 121 2.60 9.50 -13.98
C GLU A 121 2.73 8.01 -13.63
N GLN A 122 1.60 7.30 -13.53
CA GLN A 122 1.62 5.87 -13.21
C GLN A 122 2.55 4.99 -14.08
N PRO A 123 2.63 5.15 -15.42
CA PRO A 123 3.53 4.33 -16.23
C PRO A 123 5.01 4.50 -15.85
N GLN A 124 5.42 5.70 -15.41
CA GLN A 124 6.78 5.93 -14.94
C GLN A 124 7.02 5.18 -13.62
N LEU A 125 6.08 5.22 -12.67
CA LEU A 125 6.17 4.43 -11.43
C LEU A 125 6.20 2.91 -11.72
N GLU A 126 5.36 2.42 -12.62
CA GLU A 126 5.35 0.99 -12.99
C GLU A 126 6.69 0.55 -13.58
N ARG A 127 7.31 1.37 -14.43
CA ARG A 127 8.66 1.11 -14.95
C ARG A 127 9.71 1.10 -13.86
N LEU A 128 9.68 2.05 -12.93
CA LEU A 128 10.61 2.06 -11.78
C LEU A 128 10.46 0.80 -10.92
N LEU A 129 9.22 0.41 -10.63
CA LEU A 129 8.91 -0.79 -9.85
C LEU A 129 9.37 -2.07 -10.58
N ARG A 130 9.08 -2.23 -11.87
CA ARG A 130 9.53 -3.41 -12.65
C ARG A 130 11.05 -3.42 -12.83
N GLY A 131 11.66 -2.25 -13.01
CA GLY A 131 13.11 -2.10 -13.04
C GLY A 131 13.76 -2.47 -11.72
N ALA A 132 13.14 -2.17 -10.58
CA ALA A 132 13.58 -2.64 -9.27
C ALA A 132 13.38 -4.16 -9.12
N LEU A 133 12.24 -4.69 -9.55
CA LEU A 133 11.93 -6.11 -9.49
C LEU A 133 13.00 -6.95 -10.21
N ALA A 134 13.42 -6.52 -11.39
CA ALA A 134 14.46 -7.19 -12.18
C ALA A 134 15.85 -7.21 -11.52
N ARG A 135 16.11 -6.33 -10.54
CA ARG A 135 17.37 -6.31 -9.77
C ARG A 135 17.38 -7.29 -8.60
N HIS A 136 16.23 -7.91 -8.28
CA HIS A 136 16.09 -8.81 -7.14
C HIS A 136 16.02 -10.28 -7.60
N PRO A 137 17.03 -11.11 -7.30
CA PRO A 137 17.04 -12.53 -7.69
C PRO A 137 15.95 -13.36 -7.00
N GLU A 138 15.34 -12.84 -5.92
CA GLU A 138 14.20 -13.47 -5.26
C GLU A 138 12.88 -13.30 -6.05
N CYS A 139 12.86 -12.46 -7.07
CA CYS A 139 11.68 -12.14 -7.85
C CYS A 139 11.82 -12.62 -9.31
N GLU A 140 10.81 -13.34 -9.77
CA GLU A 140 10.65 -13.71 -11.17
C GLU A 140 9.39 -13.05 -11.73
N LEU A 141 9.49 -12.35 -12.86
CA LEU A 141 8.33 -11.79 -13.58
C LEU A 141 8.11 -12.55 -14.88
N ARG A 142 6.92 -13.14 -15.04
CA ARG A 142 6.47 -13.77 -16.28
C ARG A 142 5.41 -12.89 -16.93
N GLY A 143 5.83 -12.09 -17.93
CA GLY A 143 4.93 -11.31 -18.78
C GLY A 143 4.29 -12.17 -19.87
N GLY A 144 3.07 -11.83 -20.27
CA GLY A 144 2.28 -12.68 -21.19
C GLY A 144 1.71 -13.94 -20.55
N ALA A 145 1.80 -14.09 -19.23
CA ALA A 145 1.29 -15.23 -18.46
C ALA A 145 -0.07 -14.89 -17.84
N GLU A 146 -1.15 -15.40 -18.43
CA GLU A 146 -2.51 -15.21 -17.94
C GLU A 146 -2.91 -16.34 -17.00
N VAL A 147 -3.20 -16.02 -15.74
CA VAL A 147 -3.73 -17.02 -14.79
C VAL A 147 -5.16 -17.37 -15.15
N THR A 148 -5.44 -18.66 -15.26
CA THR A 148 -6.74 -19.22 -15.66
C THR A 148 -7.42 -19.97 -14.51
N CYS A 149 -6.67 -20.40 -13.48
CA CYS A 149 -7.24 -21.06 -12.31
C CYS A 149 -6.40 -20.84 -11.05
N VAL A 150 -7.07 -20.70 -9.91
CA VAL A 150 -6.47 -20.74 -8.56
C VAL A 150 -7.27 -21.75 -7.75
N ASP A 151 -6.61 -22.78 -7.24
CA ASP A 151 -7.24 -23.89 -6.51
C ASP A 151 -6.87 -23.81 -5.02
N PRO A 152 -7.76 -23.25 -4.16
CA PRO A 152 -7.43 -22.86 -2.80
C PRO A 152 -7.42 -24.01 -1.77
N ASP A 153 -7.25 -25.28 -2.17
CA ASP A 153 -7.44 -26.44 -1.29
C ASP A 153 -6.65 -26.33 0.05
N THR A 154 -7.36 -26.58 1.15
CA THR A 154 -7.31 -25.76 2.38
C THR A 154 -6.30 -26.21 3.44
N ALA A 155 -5.29 -27.01 3.10
CA ALA A 155 -4.27 -27.47 4.06
C ALA A 155 -2.82 -27.48 3.52
N GLY A 156 -2.59 -27.14 2.25
CA GLY A 156 -1.29 -27.27 1.59
C GLY A 156 -0.90 -26.09 0.70
N PRO A 157 0.17 -26.23 -0.11
CA PRO A 157 0.49 -25.29 -1.17
C PRO A 157 -0.69 -25.11 -2.12
N VAL A 158 -0.90 -23.89 -2.61
CA VAL A 158 -2.00 -23.54 -3.51
C VAL A 158 -1.56 -23.82 -4.95
N ARG A 159 -2.39 -24.50 -5.73
CA ARG A 159 -2.12 -24.72 -7.15
C ARG A 159 -2.62 -23.53 -7.97
N VAL A 160 -1.78 -23.02 -8.86
CA VAL A 160 -2.11 -21.95 -9.81
C VAL A 160 -1.86 -22.47 -11.21
N THR A 161 -2.85 -22.31 -12.09
CA THR A 161 -2.75 -22.65 -13.51
C THR A 161 -2.69 -21.35 -14.31
N TYR A 162 -1.75 -21.27 -15.25
CA TYR A 162 -1.63 -20.12 -16.15
C TYR A 162 -1.33 -20.55 -17.57
N ARG A 163 -1.62 -19.67 -18.52
CA ARG A 163 -1.37 -19.86 -19.94
C ARG A 163 -0.45 -18.76 -20.47
N ASP A 164 0.53 -19.15 -21.27
CA ASP A 164 1.40 -18.25 -22.02
C ASP A 164 1.49 -18.70 -23.50
N ALA A 165 2.51 -18.22 -24.23
CA ALA A 165 2.73 -18.57 -25.63
C ALA A 165 3.11 -20.05 -25.85
N ASP A 166 3.66 -20.72 -24.83
CA ASP A 166 4.12 -22.11 -24.89
C ASP A 166 3.02 -23.10 -24.49
N GLY A 167 1.91 -22.62 -23.91
CA GLY A 167 0.74 -23.42 -23.57
C GLY A 167 0.24 -23.18 -22.14
N GLU A 168 -0.38 -24.21 -21.56
CA GLU A 168 -0.86 -24.20 -20.18
C GLU A 168 0.18 -24.81 -19.24
N HIS A 169 0.34 -24.20 -18.07
CA HIS A 169 1.34 -24.56 -17.07
C HIS A 169 0.71 -24.55 -15.68
N GLU A 170 1.28 -25.34 -14.76
CA GLU A 170 0.90 -25.35 -13.35
C GLU A 170 2.09 -24.98 -12.46
N LEU A 171 1.81 -24.28 -11.36
CA LEU A 171 2.77 -24.06 -10.29
C LEU A 171 2.12 -24.22 -8.91
N TRP A 172 2.91 -24.71 -7.96
CA TRP A 172 2.53 -24.81 -6.57
C TRP A 172 3.12 -23.64 -5.78
N ALA A 173 2.27 -22.98 -5.00
CA ALA A 173 2.58 -21.75 -4.29
C ALA A 173 2.49 -21.96 -2.78
N GLU A 174 3.45 -21.45 -2.02
CA GLU A 174 3.26 -21.34 -0.56
C GLU A 174 2.16 -20.35 -0.19
N ALA A 175 1.92 -19.34 -1.02
CA ALA A 175 0.77 -18.44 -0.90
C ALA A 175 0.48 -17.77 -2.24
N VAL A 176 -0.76 -17.32 -2.44
CA VAL A 176 -1.18 -16.58 -3.64
C VAL A 176 -1.66 -15.19 -3.24
N LEU A 177 -1.11 -14.16 -3.88
CA LEU A 177 -1.51 -12.76 -3.73
C LEU A 177 -2.21 -12.28 -5.00
N GLY A 178 -3.54 -12.19 -4.97
CA GLY A 178 -4.38 -11.65 -6.03
C GLY A 178 -4.27 -10.12 -6.10
N CYS A 179 -3.52 -9.63 -7.08
CA CYS A 179 -3.35 -8.22 -7.43
C CYS A 179 -3.89 -7.95 -8.86
N ASP A 180 -4.85 -8.76 -9.29
CA ASP A 180 -5.38 -8.92 -10.65
C ASP A 180 -6.56 -7.96 -10.98
N GLY A 181 -6.74 -6.93 -10.15
CA GLY A 181 -7.63 -5.80 -10.42
C GLY A 181 -9.11 -6.08 -10.21
N ALA A 182 -9.97 -5.14 -10.65
CA ALA A 182 -11.41 -5.19 -10.36
C ALA A 182 -12.10 -6.47 -10.88
N GLY A 183 -11.63 -7.03 -12.01
CA GLY A 183 -12.08 -8.30 -12.59
C GLY A 183 -11.39 -9.55 -12.03
N SER A 184 -10.89 -9.48 -10.79
CA SER A 184 -10.07 -10.53 -10.16
C SER A 184 -10.67 -11.93 -10.24
N LEU A 185 -9.97 -12.81 -10.95
CA LEU A 185 -10.20 -14.27 -10.94
C LEU A 185 -9.86 -14.83 -9.57
N THR A 186 -8.86 -14.27 -8.90
CA THR A 186 -8.47 -14.68 -7.54
C THR A 186 -9.61 -14.48 -6.53
N ARG A 187 -10.36 -13.39 -6.66
CA ARG A 187 -11.55 -13.13 -5.82
C ARG A 187 -12.65 -14.15 -6.08
N GLU A 188 -12.88 -14.49 -7.34
CA GLU A 188 -13.87 -15.52 -7.71
C GLU A 188 -13.47 -16.89 -7.16
N ALA A 189 -12.20 -17.27 -7.26
CA ALA A 189 -11.67 -18.52 -6.70
C ALA A 189 -11.83 -18.61 -5.17
N LEU A 190 -11.78 -17.48 -4.47
CA LEU A 190 -12.04 -17.39 -3.03
C LEU A 190 -13.54 -17.51 -2.67
N GLY A 191 -14.44 -17.46 -3.66
CA GLY A 191 -15.87 -17.26 -3.45
C GLY A 191 -16.21 -15.88 -2.89
N GLY A 192 -15.33 -14.89 -3.08
CA GLY A 192 -15.52 -13.53 -2.60
C GLY A 192 -16.52 -12.77 -3.47
N VAL A 193 -17.45 -12.05 -2.84
CA VAL A 193 -18.45 -11.23 -3.51
C VAL A 193 -18.28 -9.76 -3.17
N TRP A 194 -18.74 -8.89 -4.07
CA TRP A 194 -18.70 -7.46 -3.85
C TRP A 194 -19.78 -7.01 -2.87
N GLU A 195 -19.37 -6.33 -1.79
CA GLU A 195 -20.25 -5.44 -1.04
C GLU A 195 -20.26 -4.05 -1.72
N ASP A 196 -21.42 -3.65 -2.24
CA ASP A 196 -21.58 -2.33 -2.86
C ASP A 196 -21.83 -1.23 -1.81
N LEU A 197 -21.07 -0.14 -1.90
CA LEU A 197 -21.17 1.02 -1.02
C LEU A 197 -22.07 2.13 -1.59
N ARG A 198 -22.89 1.80 -2.59
CA ARG A 198 -23.92 2.62 -3.23
C ARG A 198 -23.37 3.88 -3.88
N PHE A 199 -22.30 3.70 -4.65
CA PHE A 199 -21.75 4.76 -5.49
C PHE A 199 -21.42 4.20 -6.87
N GLU A 200 -22.06 4.76 -7.89
CA GLU A 200 -21.79 4.48 -9.29
C GLU A 200 -21.97 5.77 -10.10
N GLU A 201 -20.92 6.23 -10.79
CA GLU A 201 -20.98 7.40 -11.68
C GLU A 201 -20.14 7.15 -12.94
N ARG A 202 -20.61 7.67 -14.09
CA ARG A 202 -19.89 7.63 -15.37
C ARG A 202 -19.12 8.92 -15.59
N TRP A 203 -17.84 8.78 -15.91
CA TRP A 203 -16.93 9.88 -16.12
C TRP A 203 -16.11 9.66 -17.37
N THR A 204 -15.93 10.71 -18.16
CA THR A 204 -14.99 10.72 -19.28
C THR A 204 -13.68 11.33 -18.81
N VAL A 205 -12.61 10.59 -19.01
CA VAL A 205 -11.26 11.07 -18.72
C VAL A 205 -10.57 11.40 -20.03
N VAL A 206 -10.11 12.64 -20.12
CA VAL A 206 -9.39 13.17 -21.27
C VAL A 206 -7.98 13.56 -20.85
N ASP A 207 -6.99 12.96 -21.49
CA ASP A 207 -5.60 13.39 -21.40
C ASP A 207 -5.23 14.13 -22.68
N VAL A 208 -4.71 15.35 -22.54
CA VAL A 208 -4.32 16.21 -23.66
C VAL A 208 -2.88 16.65 -23.50
N ARG A 209 -2.12 16.62 -24.59
CA ARG A 209 -0.82 17.29 -24.70
C ARG A 209 -1.01 18.59 -25.49
N THR A 210 -0.50 19.69 -24.95
CA THR A 210 -0.59 21.00 -25.60
C THR A 210 0.48 21.96 -25.11
N PRO A 211 1.05 22.80 -25.99
CA PRO A 211 1.94 23.89 -25.61
C PRO A 211 1.17 25.14 -25.13
N ALA A 212 -0.17 25.11 -25.12
CA ALA A 212 -0.99 26.22 -24.65
C ALA A 212 -0.68 26.57 -23.19
N ASP A 213 -0.78 27.86 -22.85
CA ASP A 213 -0.82 28.26 -21.45
C ASP A 213 -2.17 27.87 -20.84
N VAL A 214 -2.17 26.79 -20.07
CA VAL A 214 -3.35 26.26 -19.38
C VAL A 214 -3.31 26.70 -17.92
N ARG A 215 -4.33 27.45 -17.48
CA ARG A 215 -4.44 27.93 -16.10
C ARG A 215 -4.45 26.75 -15.13
N CYS A 216 -3.43 26.63 -14.28
CA CYS A 216 -3.29 25.54 -13.30
C CYS A 216 -3.01 26.04 -11.87
N TRP A 217 -3.51 25.27 -10.89
CA TRP A 217 -3.23 25.44 -9.46
C TRP A 217 -1.97 24.72 -8.98
N GLU A 218 -1.38 23.85 -9.81
CA GLU A 218 -0.33 22.90 -9.39
C GLU A 218 -0.77 21.93 -8.29
N GLY A 219 -2.07 21.63 -8.26
CA GLY A 219 -2.68 20.57 -7.48
C GLY A 219 -3.86 19.99 -8.27
N VAL A 220 -4.98 19.73 -7.58
CA VAL A 220 -6.22 19.28 -8.20
C VAL A 220 -7.26 20.38 -8.09
N ASP A 221 -7.80 20.81 -9.24
CA ASP A 221 -9.01 21.63 -9.29
C ASP A 221 -10.22 20.72 -9.37
N GLN A 222 -11.19 20.92 -8.48
CA GLN A 222 -12.52 20.33 -8.61
C GLN A 222 -13.53 21.43 -8.90
N VAL A 223 -14.15 21.35 -10.07
CA VAL A 223 -15.31 22.17 -10.44
C VAL A 223 -16.57 21.53 -9.85
N CYS A 224 -17.18 22.25 -8.92
CA CYS A 224 -18.43 21.93 -8.24
C CYS A 224 -19.62 22.49 -9.02
N ASP A 225 -19.76 22.07 -10.27
CA ASP A 225 -20.90 22.40 -11.15
C ASP A 225 -22.00 21.35 -10.97
N PRO A 226 -23.27 21.73 -10.70
CA PRO A 226 -24.38 20.78 -10.61
C PRO A 226 -24.61 19.97 -11.88
N ASP A 227 -24.42 20.59 -13.04
CA ASP A 227 -24.76 20.02 -14.34
C ASP A 227 -23.57 19.19 -14.85
N ARG A 228 -22.35 19.72 -14.75
CA ARG A 228 -21.13 19.05 -15.19
C ARG A 228 -19.96 19.18 -14.20
N PRO A 229 -19.98 18.43 -13.08
CA PRO A 229 -18.80 18.35 -12.22
C PRO A 229 -17.58 17.92 -13.02
N ALA A 230 -16.46 18.58 -12.75
CA ALA A 230 -15.22 18.30 -13.45
C ALA A 230 -14.03 18.29 -12.49
N THR A 231 -13.05 17.45 -12.78
CA THR A 231 -11.77 17.42 -12.07
C THR A 231 -10.66 17.74 -13.07
N PHE A 232 -9.77 18.64 -12.72
CA PHE A 232 -8.67 19.07 -13.58
C PHE A 232 -7.34 19.02 -12.83
N MET A 233 -6.30 18.54 -13.51
CA MET A 233 -4.95 18.56 -12.99
C MET A 233 -3.91 18.55 -14.11
N ARG A 234 -2.77 19.21 -13.86
CA ARG A 234 -1.58 19.09 -14.71
C ARG A 234 -0.83 17.81 -14.34
N VAL A 235 -0.59 16.97 -15.34
CA VAL A 235 0.04 15.65 -15.18
C VAL A 235 1.54 15.73 -15.39
N ALA A 236 1.97 16.37 -16.47
CA ALA A 236 3.36 16.63 -16.82
C ALA A 236 3.50 18.10 -17.26
N GLU A 237 4.68 18.52 -17.75
CA GLU A 237 4.93 19.89 -18.16
C GLU A 237 3.90 20.42 -19.19
N ASP A 238 3.64 19.63 -20.23
CA ASP A 238 2.74 19.95 -21.34
C ASP A 238 1.49 19.04 -21.40
N ARG A 239 1.29 18.20 -20.38
CA ARG A 239 0.20 17.22 -20.35
C ARG A 239 -0.78 17.48 -19.21
N TYR A 240 -2.05 17.45 -19.56
CA TYR A 240 -3.15 17.82 -18.68
C TYR A 240 -4.24 16.75 -18.71
N ARG A 241 -4.92 16.60 -17.58
CA ARG A 241 -6.08 15.71 -17.45
C ARG A 241 -7.30 16.50 -17.05
N TRP A 242 -8.39 16.23 -17.75
CA TRP A 242 -9.73 16.55 -17.32
C TRP A 242 -10.53 15.27 -17.11
N GLU A 243 -11.35 15.27 -16.08
CA GLU A 243 -12.36 14.25 -15.82
C GLU A 243 -13.69 14.98 -15.79
N PHE A 244 -14.63 14.60 -16.66
CA PHE A 244 -15.96 15.20 -16.72
C PHE A 244 -17.01 14.14 -16.40
N ARG A 245 -17.95 14.46 -15.53
CA ARG A 245 -19.17 13.66 -15.41
C ARG A 245 -20.03 13.95 -16.64
N LEU A 246 -20.34 12.92 -17.43
CA LEU A 246 -21.22 13.05 -18.60
C LEU A 246 -22.64 12.60 -18.26
N CYS A 247 -23.63 13.26 -18.87
CA CYS A 247 -24.99 12.76 -18.93
C CYS A 247 -25.10 11.58 -19.90
N GLU A 248 -26.14 10.76 -19.76
CA GLU A 248 -26.35 9.61 -20.63
C GLU A 248 -26.57 10.05 -22.09
N GLY A 249 -25.78 9.48 -23.01
CA GLY A 249 -25.84 9.79 -24.45
C GLY A 249 -25.16 11.10 -24.86
N GLU A 250 -24.60 11.85 -23.91
CA GLU A 250 -23.94 13.13 -24.15
C GLU A 250 -22.56 12.95 -24.78
N ARG A 251 -22.24 13.73 -25.83
CA ARG A 251 -20.91 13.79 -26.45
C ARG A 251 -20.55 15.22 -26.86
N PRO A 252 -20.21 16.09 -25.91
CA PRO A 252 -19.87 17.48 -26.22
C PRO A 252 -18.50 17.55 -26.93
N PRO A 253 -18.27 18.53 -27.82
CA PRO A 253 -16.97 18.73 -28.42
C PRO A 253 -15.88 18.99 -27.37
N LEU A 254 -14.75 18.27 -27.44
CA LEU A 254 -13.68 18.38 -26.45
C LEU A 254 -13.17 19.82 -26.28
N ARG A 255 -13.05 20.58 -27.38
CA ARG A 255 -12.61 21.97 -27.36
C ARG A 255 -13.49 22.84 -26.46
N GLU A 256 -14.80 22.63 -26.47
CA GLU A 256 -15.75 23.37 -25.63
C GLU A 256 -15.60 23.02 -24.15
N LEU A 257 -15.31 21.74 -23.84
CA LEU A 257 -15.09 21.26 -22.48
C LEU A 257 -13.86 21.89 -21.83
N ILE A 258 -12.77 22.04 -22.57
CA ILE A 258 -11.49 22.52 -22.03
C ILE A 258 -11.30 24.03 -22.16
N ALA A 259 -12.06 24.71 -23.02
CA ALA A 259 -12.00 26.16 -23.24
C ALA A 259 -11.95 27.01 -21.93
N PRO A 260 -12.68 26.67 -20.85
CA PRO A 260 -12.60 27.42 -19.59
C PRO A 260 -11.23 27.44 -18.89
N TRP A 261 -10.28 26.58 -19.29
CA TRP A 261 -8.91 26.55 -18.75
C TRP A 261 -7.88 27.20 -19.66
N LEU A 262 -8.25 27.56 -20.88
CA LEU A 262 -7.37 28.11 -21.89
C LEU A 262 -7.45 29.63 -21.91
N SER A 263 -6.41 30.27 -22.47
CA SER A 263 -6.52 31.69 -22.83
C SER A 263 -7.67 31.89 -23.84
N PRO A 264 -8.52 32.92 -23.69
CA PRO A 264 -9.56 33.24 -24.67
C PRO A 264 -9.03 33.48 -26.09
N SER A 265 -7.74 33.81 -26.21
CA SER A 265 -7.06 34.03 -27.50
C SER A 265 -6.43 32.78 -28.10
N TYR A 266 -6.53 31.62 -27.44
CA TYR A 266 -5.92 30.38 -27.93
C TYR A 266 -6.85 29.69 -28.95
N ASP A 267 -6.42 29.66 -30.20
CA ASP A 267 -7.11 29.01 -31.32
C ASP A 267 -6.37 27.76 -31.85
N GLY A 268 -5.20 27.45 -31.30
CA GLY A 268 -4.38 26.30 -31.69
C GLY A 268 -5.03 24.93 -31.43
N ASP A 269 -4.42 23.89 -31.98
CA ASP A 269 -4.85 22.49 -31.82
C ASP A 269 -4.29 21.84 -30.54
N PHE A 270 -4.83 20.66 -30.24
CA PHE A 270 -4.39 19.82 -29.13
C PHE A 270 -4.12 18.41 -29.61
N GLU A 271 -3.15 17.75 -29.00
CA GLU A 271 -2.97 16.31 -29.17
C GLU A 271 -3.79 15.58 -28.09
N VAL A 272 -4.84 14.86 -28.50
CA VAL A 272 -5.61 14.00 -27.60
C VAL A 272 -4.83 12.72 -27.38
N VAL A 273 -4.21 12.59 -26.21
CA VAL A 273 -3.46 11.39 -25.81
C VAL A 273 -4.43 10.26 -25.48
N ARG A 274 -5.58 10.59 -24.86
CA ARG A 274 -6.62 9.63 -24.50
C ARG A 274 -7.95 10.32 -24.28
N GLU A 275 -9.02 9.65 -24.69
CA GLU A 275 -10.39 9.93 -24.28
C GLU A 275 -11.05 8.58 -23.95
N THR A 276 -11.49 8.38 -22.70
CA THR A 276 -12.06 7.10 -22.28
C THR A 276 -13.09 7.28 -21.18
N GLU A 277 -14.21 6.58 -21.32
CA GLU A 277 -15.25 6.52 -20.31
C GLU A 277 -14.93 5.46 -19.24
N TYR A 278 -15.09 5.83 -17.97
CA TYR A 278 -14.97 4.96 -16.82
C TYR A 278 -16.24 5.00 -15.99
N THR A 279 -16.61 3.85 -15.43
CA THR A 279 -17.62 3.78 -14.38
C THR A 279 -16.93 3.66 -13.04
N PHE A 280 -16.98 4.73 -12.26
CA PHE A 280 -16.43 4.76 -10.91
C PHE A 280 -17.38 4.06 -9.96
N ARG A 281 -16.86 3.06 -9.23
CA ARG A 281 -17.63 2.24 -8.30
C ARG A 281 -16.97 2.17 -6.94
N ALA A 282 -17.78 2.22 -5.88
CA ALA A 282 -17.32 2.00 -4.52
C ALA A 282 -17.71 0.59 -4.06
N ARG A 283 -16.74 -0.33 -4.01
CA ARG A 283 -16.99 -1.73 -3.65
C ARG A 283 -15.88 -2.26 -2.76
N VAL A 284 -16.22 -3.20 -1.88
CA VAL A 284 -15.27 -3.91 -1.02
C VAL A 284 -15.63 -5.39 -1.04
N ALA A 285 -14.66 -6.27 -1.26
CA ALA A 285 -14.89 -7.71 -1.19
C ALA A 285 -15.27 -8.11 0.24
N ASP A 286 -16.25 -9.00 0.38
CA ASP A 286 -16.70 -9.52 1.68
C ASP A 286 -15.61 -10.37 2.36
N ARG A 287 -14.77 -11.02 1.56
CA ARG A 287 -13.64 -11.86 1.97
C ARG A 287 -12.36 -11.45 1.25
N TRP A 288 -11.28 -11.29 1.99
CA TRP A 288 -9.95 -10.91 1.50
C TRP A 288 -8.93 -12.05 1.64
N ARG A 289 -9.30 -13.13 2.35
CA ARG A 289 -8.48 -14.32 2.55
C ARG A 289 -9.31 -15.62 2.54
N SER A 290 -8.75 -16.67 1.94
CA SER A 290 -9.09 -18.07 2.27
C SER A 290 -7.82 -18.89 2.26
N GLY A 291 -7.52 -19.56 3.38
CA GLY A 291 -6.26 -20.30 3.54
C GLY A 291 -5.04 -19.42 3.26
N ARG A 292 -4.29 -19.74 2.20
CA ARG A 292 -3.10 -18.98 1.77
C ARG A 292 -3.31 -18.16 0.50
N VAL A 293 -4.57 -17.89 0.12
CA VAL A 293 -4.94 -17.01 -0.98
C VAL A 293 -5.46 -15.69 -0.43
N PHE A 294 -4.94 -14.56 -0.94
CA PHE A 294 -5.19 -13.22 -0.43
C PHE A 294 -5.56 -12.25 -1.56
N LEU A 295 -6.42 -11.27 -1.30
CA LEU A 295 -6.74 -10.17 -2.23
C LEU A 295 -6.09 -8.87 -1.79
N LEU A 296 -5.53 -8.11 -2.74
CA LEU A 296 -4.90 -6.80 -2.50
C LEU A 296 -5.34 -5.78 -3.56
N GLY A 297 -5.45 -4.50 -3.15
CA GLY A 297 -5.80 -3.41 -4.07
C GLY A 297 -7.16 -3.61 -4.75
N ASP A 298 -7.25 -3.28 -6.04
CA ASP A 298 -8.49 -3.34 -6.82
C ASP A 298 -9.17 -4.72 -6.87
N ALA A 299 -8.43 -5.80 -6.58
CA ALA A 299 -9.00 -7.13 -6.42
C ALA A 299 -9.90 -7.24 -5.17
N ALA A 300 -9.54 -6.50 -4.11
CA ALA A 300 -10.19 -6.49 -2.80
C ALA A 300 -11.14 -5.29 -2.61
N HIS A 301 -10.88 -4.15 -3.25
CA HIS A 301 -11.69 -2.95 -3.10
C HIS A 301 -11.51 -1.97 -4.26
N THR A 302 -12.60 -1.34 -4.70
CA THR A 302 -12.56 -0.25 -5.68
C THR A 302 -13.06 1.03 -5.03
N THR A 303 -12.37 2.14 -5.31
CA THR A 303 -12.71 3.47 -4.78
C THR A 303 -12.99 4.44 -5.92
N PRO A 304 -13.95 5.36 -5.75
CA PRO A 304 -14.02 6.56 -6.58
C PRO A 304 -12.70 7.36 -6.47
N PRO A 305 -12.25 8.04 -7.54
CA PRO A 305 -10.93 8.66 -7.59
C PRO A 305 -10.84 10.00 -6.84
N PHE A 306 -11.93 10.52 -6.26
CA PHE A 306 -12.03 11.88 -5.70
C PHE A 306 -10.99 12.27 -4.65
N ILE A 307 -10.35 11.30 -4.00
CA ILE A 307 -9.29 11.55 -3.01
C ILE A 307 -7.95 10.89 -3.37
N GLY A 308 -7.83 10.31 -4.58
CA GLY A 308 -6.59 9.71 -5.09
C GLY A 308 -6.07 8.53 -4.26
N GLN A 309 -6.97 7.67 -3.74
CA GLN A 309 -6.59 6.64 -2.75
C GLN A 309 -6.58 5.19 -3.27
N GLY A 310 -7.02 4.90 -4.49
CA GLY A 310 -7.09 3.51 -4.99
C GLY A 310 -5.72 2.82 -4.99
N LEU A 311 -4.77 3.39 -5.74
CA LEU A 311 -3.38 2.94 -5.74
C LEU A 311 -2.78 2.94 -4.32
N CYS A 312 -2.99 4.01 -3.56
CA CYS A 312 -2.43 4.19 -2.23
C CYS A 312 -2.89 3.10 -1.26
N ALA A 313 -4.18 2.77 -1.26
CA ALA A 313 -4.75 1.71 -0.45
C ALA A 313 -4.17 0.33 -0.81
N GLY A 314 -4.01 0.02 -2.10
CA GLY A 314 -3.37 -1.22 -2.53
C GLY A 314 -1.92 -1.36 -2.08
N LEU A 315 -1.11 -0.29 -2.15
CA LEU A 315 0.27 -0.33 -1.64
C LEU A 315 0.32 -0.54 -0.12
N ARG A 316 -0.63 0.03 0.63
CA ARG A 316 -0.77 -0.23 2.08
C ARG A 316 -1.15 -1.68 2.38
N ASP A 317 -1.98 -2.28 1.54
CA ASP A 317 -2.34 -3.70 1.67
C ASP A 317 -1.09 -4.57 1.51
N ALA A 318 -0.28 -4.31 0.48
CA ALA A 318 1.00 -5.00 0.26
C ALA A 318 1.96 -4.80 1.44
N TYR A 319 2.07 -3.57 1.97
CA TYR A 319 2.96 -3.29 3.10
C TYR A 319 2.51 -3.98 4.40
N ASN A 320 1.20 -4.10 4.62
CA ASN A 320 0.64 -4.78 5.78
C ASN A 320 0.76 -6.31 5.71
N LEU A 321 0.53 -6.91 4.54
CA LEU A 321 0.49 -8.37 4.39
C LEU A 321 1.89 -9.00 4.34
N THR A 322 2.81 -8.38 3.61
CA THR A 322 4.08 -9.05 3.25
C THR A 322 4.99 -9.34 4.44
N TRP A 323 5.02 -8.47 5.46
CA TRP A 323 5.77 -8.77 6.68
C TRP A 323 5.15 -9.90 7.50
N LYS A 324 3.80 -9.98 7.53
CA LYS A 324 3.06 -11.05 8.22
C LYS A 324 3.31 -12.39 7.54
N LEU A 325 3.23 -12.41 6.22
CA LEU A 325 3.50 -13.59 5.41
C LEU A 325 4.95 -14.06 5.59
N ALA A 326 5.93 -13.16 5.49
CA ALA A 326 7.33 -13.50 5.73
C ALA A 326 7.57 -14.03 7.16
N ARG A 327 6.88 -13.47 8.16
CA ARG A 327 6.98 -13.95 9.55
C ARG A 327 6.50 -15.41 9.66
N VAL A 328 5.37 -15.74 9.06
CA VAL A 328 4.81 -17.09 9.06
C VAL A 328 5.71 -18.07 8.29
N LEU A 329 6.11 -17.71 7.06
CA LEU A 329 6.87 -18.61 6.18
C LEU A 329 8.33 -18.82 6.63
N ARG A 330 8.97 -17.81 7.23
CA ARG A 330 10.43 -17.84 7.46
C ARG A 330 10.85 -17.74 8.92
N GLN A 331 9.97 -17.28 9.80
CA GLN A 331 10.36 -16.89 11.17
C GLN A 331 9.49 -17.55 12.26
N GLY A 332 8.68 -18.54 11.90
CA GLY A 332 7.89 -19.33 12.85
C GLY A 332 6.73 -18.57 13.48
N GLY A 333 6.16 -17.59 12.77
CA GLY A 333 4.90 -16.95 13.15
C GLY A 333 3.71 -17.91 13.08
N ASP A 334 2.70 -17.67 13.91
CA ASP A 334 1.46 -18.44 13.92
C ASP A 334 0.60 -18.07 12.70
N GLU A 335 -0.06 -19.04 12.06
CA GLU A 335 -0.95 -18.81 10.91
C GLU A 335 -2.04 -17.77 11.19
N ARG A 336 -2.50 -17.66 12.44
CA ARG A 336 -3.50 -16.67 12.88
C ARG A 336 -3.00 -15.24 12.72
N LEU A 337 -1.70 -15.02 12.57
CA LEU A 337 -1.15 -13.72 12.21
C LEU A 337 -1.71 -13.24 10.86
N LEU A 338 -1.95 -14.15 9.91
CA LEU A 338 -2.46 -13.80 8.58
C LEU A 338 -3.93 -13.37 8.61
N ASP A 339 -4.73 -13.84 9.59
CA ASP A 339 -6.11 -13.34 9.80
C ASP A 339 -6.13 -11.84 10.11
N THR A 340 -5.05 -11.33 10.70
CA THR A 340 -4.98 -9.91 11.05
C THR A 340 -4.94 -9.01 9.82
N TYR A 341 -4.54 -9.51 8.64
CA TYR A 341 -4.53 -8.73 7.39
C TYR A 341 -5.94 -8.22 7.05
N GLU A 342 -6.90 -9.11 6.92
CA GLU A 342 -8.28 -8.73 6.60
C GLU A 342 -8.88 -7.86 7.70
N SER A 343 -8.69 -8.25 8.97
CA SER A 343 -9.25 -7.52 10.12
C SER A 343 -8.70 -6.09 10.27
N GLU A 344 -7.50 -5.80 9.75
CA GLU A 344 -6.89 -4.47 9.78
C GLU A 344 -7.20 -3.68 8.50
N ARG A 345 -7.08 -4.31 7.34
CA ARG A 345 -7.14 -3.62 6.05
C ARG A 345 -8.55 -3.41 5.52
N LYS A 346 -9.46 -4.38 5.68
CA LYS A 346 -10.86 -4.24 5.22
C LYS A 346 -11.56 -3.04 5.89
N PRO A 347 -11.51 -2.85 7.23
CA PRO A 347 -12.10 -1.68 7.87
C PRO A 347 -11.42 -0.36 7.47
N HIS A 348 -10.10 -0.38 7.29
CA HIS A 348 -9.33 0.79 6.85
C HIS A 348 -9.74 1.22 5.43
N ALA A 349 -9.71 0.31 4.46
CA ALA A 349 -10.14 0.57 3.09
C ALA A 349 -11.60 1.05 3.04
N ARG A 350 -12.51 0.39 3.77
CA ARG A 350 -13.92 0.80 3.85
C ARG A 350 -14.08 2.22 4.39
N HIS A 351 -13.29 2.63 5.39
CA HIS A 351 -13.32 3.99 5.91
C HIS A 351 -12.89 5.00 4.85
N VAL A 352 -11.75 4.74 4.18
CA VAL A 352 -11.22 5.61 3.12
C VAL A 352 -12.20 5.72 1.95
N ILE A 353 -12.82 4.62 1.52
CA ILE A 353 -13.81 4.63 0.44
C ILE A 353 -15.07 5.42 0.84
N ARG A 354 -15.57 5.25 2.07
CA ARG A 354 -16.71 6.04 2.56
C ARG A 354 -16.39 7.52 2.61
N LEU A 355 -15.17 7.89 3.00
CA LEU A 355 -14.71 9.27 2.93
C LEU A 355 -14.65 9.77 1.48
N ALA A 356 -14.15 8.97 0.54
CA ALA A 356 -14.13 9.29 -0.88
C ALA A 356 -15.55 9.53 -1.44
N VAL A 357 -16.50 8.66 -1.09
CA VAL A 357 -17.92 8.77 -1.49
C VAL A 357 -18.56 10.02 -0.90
N ALA A 358 -18.39 10.27 0.40
CA ALA A 358 -18.93 11.44 1.07
C ALA A 358 -18.36 12.74 0.47
N MET A 359 -17.07 12.75 0.17
CA MET A 359 -16.40 13.86 -0.47
C MET A 359 -16.88 14.05 -1.93
N GLY A 360 -17.03 12.97 -2.68
CA GLY A 360 -17.64 12.96 -4.00
C GLY A 360 -19.02 13.62 -3.99
N TRP A 361 -19.92 13.18 -3.11
CA TRP A 361 -21.25 13.78 -2.98
C TRP A 361 -21.25 15.25 -2.57
N ALA A 362 -20.29 15.67 -1.74
CA ALA A 362 -20.12 17.07 -1.36
C ALA A 362 -19.69 17.94 -2.56
N MET A 363 -18.84 17.39 -3.44
CA MET A 363 -18.28 18.10 -4.59
C MET A 363 -19.19 18.05 -5.83
N THR A 364 -19.76 16.89 -6.16
CA THR A 364 -20.60 16.65 -7.35
C THR A 364 -22.08 16.93 -7.11
N GLY A 365 -22.46 17.26 -5.87
CA GLY A 365 -23.82 17.60 -5.46
C GLY A 365 -24.76 16.41 -5.28
N GLY A 366 -24.39 15.19 -5.70
CA GLY A 366 -25.34 14.07 -5.83
C GLY A 366 -26.45 14.36 -6.86
N GLN A 367 -27.34 13.39 -7.09
CA GLN A 367 -28.43 13.51 -8.08
C GLN A 367 -29.73 14.10 -7.51
N ASP A 368 -29.77 14.42 -6.21
CA ASP A 368 -31.02 14.75 -5.52
C ASP A 368 -31.18 16.25 -5.26
N GLY A 369 -32.42 16.73 -5.12
CA GLY A 369 -32.76 18.14 -4.89
C GLY A 369 -32.09 18.82 -3.67
N ALA A 370 -31.46 18.05 -2.77
CA ALA A 370 -30.66 18.55 -1.64
C ALA A 370 -29.24 19.04 -2.03
N ALA A 371 -28.82 18.85 -3.29
CA ALA A 371 -27.51 19.24 -3.81
C ALA A 371 -27.17 20.73 -3.56
N GLY A 372 -28.15 21.62 -3.76
CA GLY A 372 -28.00 23.05 -3.57
C GLY A 372 -27.73 23.44 -2.11
N LEU A 373 -28.37 22.76 -1.16
CA LEU A 373 -28.18 23.01 0.27
C LEU A 373 -26.80 22.53 0.74
N ARG A 374 -26.37 21.32 0.32
CA ARG A 374 -25.04 20.78 0.65
C ARG A 374 -23.92 21.70 0.16
N ARG A 375 -24.04 22.26 -1.05
CA ARG A 375 -23.07 23.23 -1.59
C ARG A 375 -23.00 24.52 -0.76
N ARG A 376 -24.15 25.05 -0.35
CA ARG A 376 -24.20 26.24 0.53
C ARG A 376 -23.54 25.95 1.89
N LEU A 377 -23.83 24.79 2.47
CA LEU A 377 -23.21 24.36 3.72
C LEU A 377 -21.70 24.14 3.58
N LEU A 378 -21.24 23.54 2.48
CA LEU A 378 -19.81 23.37 2.18
C LEU A 378 -19.13 24.74 2.02
N ALA A 379 -19.71 25.66 1.26
CA ALA A 379 -19.18 27.01 1.08
C ALA A 379 -19.11 27.79 2.41
N VAL A 380 -20.10 27.62 3.30
CA VAL A 380 -20.09 28.21 4.64
C VAL A 380 -19.03 27.55 5.53
N ALA A 381 -18.95 26.22 5.53
CA ALA A 381 -17.97 25.46 6.30
C ALA A 381 -16.53 25.81 5.90
N CYS A 382 -16.26 25.94 4.59
CA CYS A 382 -14.95 26.34 4.07
C CYS A 382 -14.53 27.76 4.46
N ARG A 383 -15.46 28.63 4.88
CA ARG A 383 -15.14 29.96 5.41
C ARG A 383 -14.77 29.97 6.88
N ILE A 384 -14.93 28.85 7.60
CA ILE A 384 -14.56 28.71 9.00
C ILE A 384 -13.03 28.55 9.10
N PRO A 385 -12.31 29.51 9.71
CA PRO A 385 -10.86 29.43 9.83
C PRO A 385 -10.41 28.15 10.55
N GLY A 386 -9.40 27.46 10.00
CA GLY A 386 -8.82 26.25 10.58
C GLY A 386 -9.55 24.94 10.23
N LEU A 387 -10.80 24.97 9.76
CA LEU A 387 -11.52 23.74 9.37
C LEU A 387 -10.87 23.08 8.15
N THR A 388 -10.45 23.86 7.16
CA THR A 388 -9.71 23.39 5.98
C THR A 388 -8.34 22.83 6.34
N ALA A 389 -7.65 23.41 7.34
CA ALA A 389 -6.38 22.92 7.84
C ALA A 389 -6.51 21.59 8.60
N VAL A 390 -7.63 21.37 9.31
CA VAL A 390 -7.94 20.10 9.97
C VAL A 390 -8.36 19.05 8.94
N ALA A 391 -9.19 19.40 7.96
CA ALA A 391 -9.57 18.51 6.86
C ALA A 391 -8.39 18.16 5.94
N GLY A 392 -7.36 19.01 5.89
CA GLY A 392 -6.09 18.76 5.22
C GLY A 392 -5.13 17.86 6.00
N ARG A 393 -5.48 17.38 7.20
CA ARG A 393 -4.69 16.37 7.93
C ARG A 393 -4.95 14.98 7.32
N GLY A 394 -3.97 14.07 7.46
CA GLY A 394 -3.85 12.83 6.68
C GLY A 394 -5.13 12.01 6.53
N ILE A 395 -5.27 11.37 5.37
CA ILE A 395 -6.47 10.60 4.96
C ILE A 395 -6.52 9.21 5.62
N SER A 396 -5.38 8.69 6.07
CA SER A 396 -5.23 7.34 6.60
C SER A 396 -5.59 7.29 8.10
N PRO A 397 -6.67 6.61 8.50
CA PRO A 397 -7.01 6.47 9.92
C PRO A 397 -6.05 5.49 10.63
N PRO A 398 -5.82 5.64 11.95
CA PRO A 398 -5.10 4.63 12.72
C PRO A 398 -5.86 3.30 12.72
N LEU A 399 -5.13 2.19 12.78
CA LEU A 399 -5.73 0.85 12.86
C LEU A 399 -6.67 0.74 14.07
N THR A 400 -7.73 -0.05 13.90
CA THR A 400 -8.71 -0.34 14.95
C THR A 400 -8.16 -1.38 15.93
N THR A 401 -8.82 -1.52 17.09
CA THR A 401 -8.47 -2.57 18.05
C THR A 401 -8.59 -3.96 17.41
N GLY A 402 -7.59 -4.80 17.63
CA GLY A 402 -7.53 -6.16 17.10
C GLY A 402 -6.43 -6.97 17.81
N PRO A 403 -6.09 -8.17 17.30
CA PRO A 403 -5.15 -9.07 17.96
C PRO A 403 -3.72 -8.50 18.14
N LEU A 404 -3.33 -7.54 17.30
CA LEU A 404 -2.03 -6.86 17.37
C LEU A 404 -2.10 -5.45 17.98
N VAL A 405 -3.28 -4.86 18.16
CA VAL A 405 -3.40 -3.45 18.55
C VAL A 405 -4.49 -3.30 19.62
N ARG A 406 -4.13 -2.75 20.79
CA ARG A 406 -5.10 -2.31 21.81
C ARG A 406 -5.08 -0.81 22.00
N ARG A 407 -6.12 -0.12 21.52
CA ARG A 407 -6.22 1.35 21.58
C ARG A 407 -6.61 1.91 22.94
N ARG A 408 -7.23 1.12 23.82
CA ARG A 408 -7.71 1.59 25.13
C ARG A 408 -6.85 1.02 26.23
N THR A 409 -6.00 1.88 26.79
CA THR A 409 -5.30 1.60 28.05
C THR A 409 -5.97 2.39 29.17
N PRO A 410 -6.10 1.84 30.40
CA PRO A 410 -6.67 2.56 31.54
C PRO A 410 -5.97 3.89 31.85
N ARG A 411 -4.72 4.06 31.39
CA ARG A 411 -3.88 5.25 31.58
C ARG A 411 -3.91 6.24 30.40
N GLY A 412 -4.75 6.01 29.39
CA GLY A 412 -5.04 7.00 28.35
C GLY A 412 -3.98 7.18 27.26
N GLY A 413 -3.09 6.20 27.04
CA GLY A 413 -2.15 6.23 25.92
C GLY A 413 -2.86 6.01 24.58
N ARG A 414 -2.54 6.84 23.57
CA ARG A 414 -3.33 6.96 22.30
C ARG A 414 -2.59 6.52 21.04
N LEU A 415 -1.34 6.05 21.16
CA LEU A 415 -0.49 5.78 20.00
C LEU A 415 -0.72 4.41 19.36
N ALA A 416 -1.25 3.42 20.08
CA ALA A 416 -1.50 2.09 19.50
C ALA A 416 -2.40 2.18 18.26
N GLY A 417 -1.96 1.56 17.16
CA GLY A 417 -2.58 1.61 15.84
C GLY A 417 -2.21 2.83 14.99
N ALA A 418 -1.52 3.83 15.54
CA ALA A 418 -1.03 4.99 14.79
C ALA A 418 0.35 4.74 14.18
N HIS A 419 0.67 5.48 13.13
CA HIS A 419 2.02 5.48 12.54
C HIS A 419 3.01 6.23 13.43
N CYS A 420 4.24 5.71 13.49
CA CYS A 420 5.38 6.47 13.97
C CYS A 420 5.74 7.56 12.95
N PRO A 421 5.98 8.83 13.34
CA PRO A 421 6.45 9.85 12.41
C PRO A 421 7.83 9.49 11.85
N GLN A 422 8.18 10.06 10.70
CA GLN A 422 9.49 9.84 10.05
C GLN A 422 10.28 11.15 9.97
N PRO A 423 10.89 11.61 11.08
CA PRO A 423 11.85 12.69 11.03
C PRO A 423 13.17 12.23 10.39
N TRP A 424 14.05 13.20 10.18
CA TRP A 424 15.46 12.92 9.94
C TRP A 424 16.12 12.47 11.24
N ALA A 425 17.00 11.49 11.16
CA ALA A 425 17.78 10.95 12.26
C ALA A 425 19.25 10.76 11.82
N ARG A 426 20.10 10.27 12.72
CA ARG A 426 21.50 9.94 12.45
C ARG A 426 21.69 8.42 12.39
N ALA A 427 22.40 7.95 11.37
CA ALA A 427 22.95 6.60 11.28
C ALA A 427 24.39 6.69 10.80
N ASP A 428 25.34 6.02 11.46
CA ASP A 428 26.77 6.00 11.08
C ASP A 428 27.37 7.40 10.83
N GLY A 429 26.95 8.41 11.60
CA GLY A 429 27.39 9.80 11.43
C GLY A 429 26.77 10.56 10.24
N ARG A 430 25.98 9.91 9.39
CA ARG A 430 25.22 10.56 8.29
C ARG A 430 23.76 10.83 8.69
N ARG A 431 23.19 11.86 8.08
CA ARG A 431 21.75 12.15 8.18
C ARG A 431 20.99 11.16 7.29
N ALA A 432 20.01 10.49 7.86
CA ALA A 432 19.19 9.47 7.20
C ALA A 432 17.73 9.59 7.65
N ARG A 433 16.79 9.03 6.89
CA ARG A 433 15.42 8.92 7.37
C ARG A 433 15.32 7.90 8.50
N LEU A 434 14.40 8.12 9.44
CA LEU A 434 14.22 7.22 10.59
C LEU A 434 14.14 5.75 10.16
N ASP A 435 13.42 5.43 9.08
CA ASP A 435 13.22 4.04 8.66
C ASP A 435 14.51 3.36 8.20
N GLU A 436 15.48 4.09 7.67
CA GLU A 436 16.81 3.56 7.34
C GLU A 436 17.58 3.20 8.62
N VAL A 437 17.43 4.01 9.66
CA VAL A 437 18.04 3.74 10.97
C VAL A 437 17.39 2.52 11.62
N LEU A 438 16.05 2.41 11.53
CA LEU A 438 15.26 1.35 12.17
C LEU A 438 15.25 0.03 11.40
N GLY A 439 15.56 0.02 10.10
CA GLY A 439 15.61 -1.19 9.29
C GLY A 439 14.26 -1.94 9.23
N ASP A 440 14.21 -3.11 8.59
CA ASP A 440 12.93 -3.77 8.26
C ASP A 440 12.43 -4.75 9.34
N SER A 441 12.65 -4.41 10.62
CA SER A 441 12.28 -5.25 11.77
C SER A 441 11.31 -4.54 12.71
N PHE A 442 10.71 -5.33 13.61
CA PHE A 442 10.13 -4.77 14.83
C PHE A 442 11.20 -3.96 15.59
N THR A 443 10.76 -2.92 16.28
CA THR A 443 11.64 -2.05 17.08
C THR A 443 10.91 -1.53 18.30
N ILE A 444 11.56 -1.54 19.46
CA ILE A 444 11.11 -0.81 20.64
C ILE A 444 11.73 0.58 20.60
N LEU A 445 10.92 1.63 20.52
CA LEU A 445 11.39 3.01 20.70
C LEU A 445 11.05 3.48 22.12
N THR A 446 12.03 4.08 22.80
CA THR A 446 11.89 4.53 24.19
C THR A 446 12.21 6.02 24.34
N LEU A 447 11.54 6.70 25.27
CA LEU A 447 11.77 8.13 25.55
C LEU A 447 13.11 8.40 26.23
N ALA A 448 13.60 7.43 27.00
CA ALA A 448 14.90 7.41 27.68
C ALA A 448 15.58 6.06 27.40
N ASP A 449 16.77 5.83 27.96
CA ASP A 449 17.46 4.54 27.81
C ASP A 449 16.56 3.37 28.23
N PRO A 450 16.52 2.28 27.43
CA PRO A 450 15.60 1.17 27.66
C PRO A 450 15.89 0.52 29.02
N SER A 451 14.83 0.29 29.80
CA SER A 451 14.95 -0.42 31.07
C SER A 451 15.52 -1.84 30.87
N PRO A 452 16.08 -2.47 31.92
CA PRO A 452 16.54 -3.87 31.83
C PRO A 452 15.45 -4.83 31.36
N SER A 453 14.19 -4.61 31.76
CA SER A 453 13.04 -5.43 31.33
C SER A 453 12.75 -5.28 29.83
N LEU A 454 12.80 -4.06 29.28
CA LEU A 454 12.61 -3.81 27.86
C LEU A 454 13.77 -4.33 27.02
N THR A 455 15.00 -4.22 27.54
CA THR A 455 16.19 -4.78 26.90
C THR A 455 16.12 -6.31 26.84
N ALA A 456 15.73 -6.97 27.93
CA ALA A 456 15.54 -8.42 27.96
C ALA A 456 14.42 -8.88 27.01
N LEU A 457 13.31 -8.15 26.93
CA LEU A 457 12.24 -8.42 25.98
C LEU A 457 12.72 -8.25 24.53
N ALA A 458 13.43 -7.16 24.23
CA ALA A 458 13.98 -6.92 22.91
C ALA A 458 14.90 -8.07 22.46
N HIS A 459 15.79 -8.50 23.35
CA HIS A 459 16.67 -9.65 23.14
C HIS A 459 15.88 -10.95 22.91
N GLY A 460 14.87 -11.23 23.73
CA GLY A 460 14.02 -12.43 23.60
C GLY A 460 13.23 -12.50 22.28
N LEU A 461 12.88 -11.34 21.71
CA LEU A 461 12.20 -11.24 20.41
C LEU A 461 13.18 -11.15 19.23
N GLY A 462 14.48 -10.98 19.49
CA GLY A 462 15.49 -10.73 18.44
C GLY A 462 15.33 -9.37 17.76
N ILE A 463 14.88 -8.34 18.50
CA ILE A 463 14.60 -7.00 17.98
C ILE A 463 15.45 -5.95 18.70
N ARG A 464 15.49 -4.74 18.15
CA ARG A 464 16.24 -3.62 18.76
C ARG A 464 15.37 -2.81 19.71
N ALA A 465 15.98 -2.34 20.80
CA ALA A 465 15.44 -1.28 21.64
C ALA A 465 16.32 -0.03 21.47
N VAL A 466 15.70 1.10 21.12
CA VAL A 466 16.41 2.33 20.76
C VAL A 466 15.79 3.51 21.50
N SER A 467 16.63 4.26 22.22
CA SER A 467 16.22 5.54 22.81
C SER A 467 16.14 6.62 21.73
N VAL A 468 15.07 7.39 21.74
CA VAL A 468 14.90 8.51 20.80
C VAL A 468 15.96 9.60 21.00
N THR A 469 16.50 9.75 22.21
CA THR A 469 17.59 10.69 22.48
C THR A 469 18.89 10.32 21.75
N GLY A 470 19.09 9.03 21.46
CA GLY A 470 20.26 8.52 20.73
C GLY A 470 20.14 8.65 19.21
N LEU A 471 18.96 8.97 18.68
CA LEU A 471 18.71 9.04 17.23
C LEU A 471 19.14 10.37 16.62
N GLY A 472 19.35 11.42 17.43
CA GLY A 472 19.70 12.75 16.94
C GLY A 472 18.66 13.36 15.99
N ASP A 473 17.38 13.07 16.23
CA ASP A 473 16.27 13.76 15.55
C ASP A 473 16.07 15.17 16.12
N ASP A 474 15.19 15.95 15.49
CA ASP A 474 14.85 17.32 15.89
C ASP A 474 13.90 17.40 17.11
N GLY A 475 13.81 16.31 17.89
CA GLY A 475 12.90 16.19 19.03
C GLY A 475 11.47 15.78 18.66
N THR A 476 11.18 15.58 17.38
CA THR A 476 9.86 15.11 16.88
C THR A 476 9.41 13.83 17.57
N LEU A 477 10.28 12.82 17.72
CA LEU A 477 9.93 11.55 18.32
C LEU A 477 9.66 11.67 19.82
N ALA A 478 10.48 12.44 20.53
CA ALA A 478 10.29 12.68 21.96
C ALA A 478 8.99 13.45 22.23
N ALA A 479 8.67 14.46 21.40
CA ALA A 479 7.40 15.16 21.47
C ALA A 479 6.22 14.23 21.18
N TRP A 480 6.31 13.41 20.12
CA TRP A 480 5.28 12.44 19.75
C TRP A 480 4.97 11.43 20.85
N LEU A 481 5.99 10.84 21.49
CA LEU A 481 5.83 9.92 22.62
C LEU A 481 5.16 10.59 23.82
N ARG A 482 5.59 11.80 24.19
CA ARG A 482 5.00 12.58 25.29
C ARG A 482 3.55 12.96 25.04
N THR A 483 3.23 13.46 23.85
CA THR A 483 1.84 13.75 23.45
C THR A 483 0.98 12.48 23.48
N GLY A 484 1.57 11.35 23.10
CA GLY A 484 0.96 10.03 23.17
C GLY A 484 0.83 9.42 24.56
N ARG A 485 1.40 10.06 25.60
CA ARG A 485 1.53 9.56 26.97
C ARG A 485 2.15 8.16 27.03
N ALA A 486 3.23 7.95 26.28
CA ALA A 486 3.96 6.69 26.23
C ALA A 486 5.45 6.91 26.54
N ASP A 487 6.00 6.08 27.42
CA ASP A 487 7.44 6.03 27.69
C ASP A 487 8.16 5.12 26.68
N ALA A 488 7.45 4.17 26.09
CA ALA A 488 7.94 3.35 24.99
C ALA A 488 6.81 2.90 24.06
N VAL A 489 7.18 2.54 22.83
CA VAL A 489 6.30 1.94 21.83
C VAL A 489 6.98 0.74 21.18
N LEU A 490 6.21 -0.30 20.90
CA LEU A 490 6.64 -1.42 20.07
C LEU A 490 6.13 -1.18 18.64
N LEU A 491 7.05 -0.90 17.72
CA LEU A 491 6.76 -0.68 16.32
C LEU A 491 6.82 -1.99 15.53
N ARG A 492 5.83 -2.17 14.66
CA ARG A 492 5.84 -3.19 13.61
C ARG A 492 6.80 -2.83 12.47
N PRO A 493 7.15 -3.81 11.61
CA PRO A 493 7.89 -3.54 10.38
C PRO A 493 7.23 -2.49 9.49
N ASP A 494 5.89 -2.43 9.47
CA ASP A 494 5.11 -1.42 8.75
C ASP A 494 4.98 -0.06 9.48
N ARG A 495 5.76 0.15 10.54
CA ARG A 495 5.88 1.40 11.33
C ARG A 495 4.62 1.82 12.07
N ILE A 496 3.69 0.89 12.24
CA ILE A 496 2.52 1.06 13.08
C ILE A 496 2.86 0.65 14.51
N VAL A 497 2.41 1.44 15.48
CA VAL A 497 2.55 1.12 16.90
C VAL A 497 1.65 -0.06 17.24
N MET A 498 2.25 -1.18 17.62
CA MET A 498 1.57 -2.40 18.06
C MET A 498 1.08 -2.27 19.51
N ASP A 499 1.98 -1.90 20.41
CA ASP A 499 1.75 -1.79 21.85
C ASP A 499 2.56 -0.62 22.43
N ILE A 500 2.18 -0.18 23.63
CA ILE A 500 2.82 0.94 24.33
C ILE A 500 3.19 0.56 25.75
N VAL A 501 4.23 1.20 26.29
CA VAL A 501 4.41 1.36 27.73
C VAL A 501 3.85 2.74 28.08
N PRO A 502 2.69 2.83 28.77
CA PRO A 502 2.12 4.13 29.15
C PRO A 502 3.10 4.92 30.04
N ALA A 503 2.95 6.24 30.07
CA ALA A 503 3.75 7.09 30.95
C ALA A 503 3.71 6.62 32.42
N GLY A 504 4.88 6.42 33.03
CA GLY A 504 5.06 5.85 34.36
C GLY A 504 4.85 4.32 34.44
N GLY A 505 4.67 3.67 33.30
CA GLY A 505 4.55 2.21 33.17
C GLY A 505 5.91 1.51 33.14
N ARG A 506 5.91 0.19 33.34
CA ARG A 506 7.14 -0.63 33.31
C ARG A 506 7.13 -1.75 32.26
N ALA A 507 5.98 -2.00 31.64
CA ALA A 507 5.75 -3.08 30.69
C ALA A 507 4.70 -2.68 29.66
N PHE A 508 4.73 -3.40 28.53
CA PHE A 508 3.72 -3.31 27.49
C PHE A 508 2.35 -3.76 27.98
N THR A 509 1.29 -3.21 27.39
CA THR A 509 -0.05 -3.39 27.92
C THR A 509 -0.71 -4.72 27.55
N ASP A 510 -0.24 -5.39 26.50
CA ASP A 510 -0.89 -6.59 25.98
C ASP A 510 0.08 -7.62 25.38
N THR A 511 1.26 -7.79 26.00
CA THR A 511 2.29 -8.74 25.55
C THR A 511 1.75 -10.14 25.25
N ALA A 512 0.83 -10.64 26.09
CA ALA A 512 0.29 -11.98 25.93
C ALA A 512 -0.51 -12.18 24.63
N ALA A 513 -1.23 -11.17 24.15
CA ALA A 513 -2.05 -11.30 22.95
C ALA A 513 -1.19 -11.40 21.69
N TRP A 514 -0.27 -10.46 21.49
CA TRP A 514 0.52 -10.41 20.25
C TRP A 514 1.70 -11.39 20.26
N ALA A 515 2.29 -11.73 21.41
CA ALA A 515 3.47 -12.61 21.44
C ALA A 515 3.15 -14.01 20.89
N SER A 516 1.95 -14.53 21.17
CA SER A 516 1.48 -15.82 20.66
C SER A 516 1.29 -15.86 19.14
N LEU A 517 1.10 -14.71 18.50
CA LEU A 517 0.97 -14.59 17.04
C LEU A 517 2.34 -14.48 16.37
N LEU A 518 3.28 -13.81 17.02
CA LEU A 518 4.62 -13.62 16.49
C LEU A 518 5.49 -14.87 16.64
N HIS A 519 5.28 -15.69 17.67
CA HIS A 519 6.09 -16.88 17.92
C HIS A 519 5.22 -18.12 18.09
N THR A 520 5.55 -19.18 17.34
CA THR A 520 5.07 -20.52 17.65
C THR A 520 6.03 -21.20 18.62
N THR A 521 5.50 -21.99 19.55
CA THR A 521 6.31 -22.91 20.40
C THR A 521 6.85 -24.10 19.61
N ARG A 522 6.46 -24.25 18.34
CA ARG A 522 7.02 -25.23 17.41
C ARG A 522 8.36 -24.71 16.91
N SER A 523 9.43 -25.46 17.18
CA SER A 523 10.74 -25.14 16.61
C SER A 523 10.63 -25.00 15.09
N PRO A 524 11.25 -24.00 14.46
CA PRO A 524 11.36 -23.95 13.01
C PRO A 524 11.99 -25.27 12.54
N ASN A 525 11.50 -25.80 11.42
CA ASN A 525 12.07 -26.99 10.78
C ASN A 525 13.59 -26.84 10.76
N ARG A 526 14.30 -27.85 11.28
CA ARG A 526 15.77 -27.84 11.39
C ARG A 526 16.34 -27.49 10.02
N SER A 527 16.99 -26.32 9.91
CA SER A 527 17.94 -26.07 8.83
C SER A 527 18.87 -27.29 8.73
N PRO A 528 19.22 -27.75 7.51
CA PRO A 528 20.21 -28.81 7.39
C PRO A 528 21.47 -28.35 8.10
N ARG A 529 21.82 -29.08 9.18
CA ARG A 529 23.06 -28.86 9.92
C ARG A 529 24.19 -28.86 8.90
N THR A 530 24.91 -27.77 8.79
CA THR A 530 26.27 -27.80 8.25
C THR A 530 27.06 -28.74 9.16
N ALA A 531 27.20 -29.99 8.72
CA ALA A 531 28.06 -30.96 9.37
C ALA A 531 29.48 -30.40 9.29
N GLY A 532 30.05 -30.09 10.45
CA GLY A 532 31.41 -29.62 10.54
C GLY A 532 32.38 -30.69 10.07
N THR A 533 33.26 -30.32 9.14
CA THR A 533 34.50 -31.05 8.90
C THR A 533 35.55 -30.52 9.87
N SER A 534 35.64 -31.18 11.02
CA SER A 534 36.84 -31.18 11.85
C SER A 534 37.94 -31.91 11.09
N LEU A 535 39.03 -31.23 10.77
CA LEU A 535 40.35 -31.86 10.60
C LEU A 535 41.41 -30.94 11.21
N LEU A 536 41.66 -31.19 12.49
CA LEU A 536 42.93 -30.87 13.15
C LEU A 536 44.05 -31.65 12.43
N ARG A 537 45.01 -30.95 11.82
CA ARG A 537 46.37 -31.48 11.64
C ARG A 537 47.29 -30.78 12.63
N SER A 538 47.64 -31.53 13.66
CA SER A 538 48.80 -31.31 14.50
C SER A 538 50.04 -31.67 13.69
N THR A 539 50.98 -30.74 13.56
CA THR A 539 52.43 -31.01 13.48
C THR A 539 53.18 -29.77 13.96
N ALA A 540 53.85 -29.91 15.09
CA ALA A 540 55.03 -29.14 15.50
C ALA A 540 55.91 -30.12 16.31
N PRO A 541 57.23 -29.89 16.42
CA PRO A 541 58.01 -28.74 15.96
C PRO A 541 58.74 -28.96 14.63
#